data_AF-A0A2N9FXH7-F1
#
_entry.id   AF-A0A2N9FXH7-F1
#
_cell.length_a   1.000
_cell.length_b   1.000
_cell.length_c   1.000
_cell.angle_alpha   90.00
_cell.angle_beta   90.00
_cell.angle_gamma   90.00
#
_symmetry.space_group_name_H-M   'P 1'
#
loop_
_entity.id
_entity.type
_entity.pdbx_description
1 polymer ?
#
loop_
_entity_poly.entity_id
_entity_poly.type
_entity_poly.pdbx_seq_one_letter_code
_entity_poly.pdbx_strand_id
1 'polypeptide(L)'
;MQLTNHVEEATENDAQTSESGADQQHLSSLTTLIEVYKGAILAGDEKTVSDIEAGIHVIENEKNELVQKVSALSTEITSGKEKYIRLQADFDNFRKRSEKERLTIRSDAQGEVIESLLPMVDNFERAKQQLKLDTEKEKKIDASYQGIYKQFVEIMRSLHVAVVATVGKPFDPSLHEAIVREESQEFKEGIVTQEFRRGFLLGNRLLRPATVKVSSGPGSKKVPVAAEKSTEHPATAARVDE
;
A
#
# COMPACT_ATOMS: atom_id res chain seq x y z
N MET A 1 29.98 6.20 11.32
CA MET A 1 30.60 6.70 10.08
C MET A 1 29.84 7.93 9.64
N GLN A 2 30.39 9.09 10.00
CA GLN A 2 29.91 10.43 9.64
C GLN A 2 30.14 10.67 8.15
N LEU A 3 29.15 11.22 7.43
CA LEU A 3 29.31 11.88 6.12
C LEU A 3 28.01 12.61 5.74
N THR A 4 27.64 13.64 6.51
CA THR A 4 26.65 14.66 6.12
C THR A 4 26.97 15.94 6.89
N ASN A 5 27.77 16.83 6.27
CA ASN A 5 27.88 18.27 6.56
C ASN A 5 29.12 18.79 5.80
N HIS A 6 28.98 19.20 4.53
CA HIS A 6 30.04 19.98 3.87
C HIS A 6 29.60 20.73 2.59
N VAL A 7 28.31 21.03 2.40
CA VAL A 7 27.86 21.72 1.16
C VAL A 7 27.13 23.05 1.42
N GLU A 8 26.83 23.42 2.67
CA GLU A 8 26.11 24.67 2.98
C GLU A 8 26.99 25.88 3.36
N GLU A 9 28.33 25.73 3.48
CA GLU A 9 29.21 26.81 3.97
C GLU A 9 30.00 27.56 2.86
N ALA A 10 29.84 27.18 1.58
CA ALA A 10 30.71 27.69 0.51
C ALA A 10 30.13 28.87 -0.31
N THR A 11 28.88 29.30 -0.07
CA THR A 11 28.23 30.32 -0.91
C THR A 11 28.04 31.69 -0.28
N GLU A 12 28.31 31.88 1.02
CA GLU A 12 28.09 33.18 1.69
C GLU A 12 29.33 34.07 1.77
N ASN A 13 30.55 33.54 1.59
CA ASN A 13 31.78 34.29 1.84
C ASN A 13 32.43 34.98 0.62
N ASP A 14 31.94 34.74 -0.60
CA ASP A 14 32.56 35.30 -1.82
C ASP A 14 31.84 36.54 -2.39
N ALA A 15 30.72 36.94 -1.76
CA ALA A 15 29.93 38.10 -2.19
C ALA A 15 30.35 39.42 -1.51
N GLN A 16 31.08 39.40 -0.40
CA GLN A 16 31.29 40.59 0.43
C GLN A 16 32.61 41.34 0.24
N THR A 17 33.57 40.82 -0.55
CA THR A 17 34.89 41.45 -0.71
C THR A 17 35.13 42.15 -2.05
N SER A 18 34.23 42.05 -3.02
CA SER A 18 34.37 42.65 -4.37
C SER A 18 33.46 43.84 -4.65
N GLU A 19 32.38 44.03 -3.88
CA GLU A 19 31.38 45.11 -4.13
C GLU A 19 31.88 46.51 -3.73
N SER A 20 32.69 46.63 -2.66
CA SER A 20 33.05 47.94 -2.09
C SER A 20 33.93 48.82 -2.99
N GLY A 21 34.75 48.25 -3.88
CA GLY A 21 35.68 49.00 -4.72
C GLY A 21 35.07 49.53 -6.01
N ALA A 22 34.15 48.77 -6.60
CA ALA A 22 33.46 49.14 -7.84
C ALA A 22 32.40 50.22 -7.58
N ASP A 23 31.62 50.08 -6.50
CA ASP A 23 30.59 51.07 -6.14
C ASP A 23 31.19 52.45 -5.84
N GLN A 24 32.34 52.52 -5.20
CA GLN A 24 33.02 53.79 -4.89
C GLN A 24 33.54 54.50 -6.15
N GLN A 25 34.05 53.76 -7.13
CA GLN A 25 34.48 54.32 -8.41
C GLN A 25 33.29 54.79 -9.25
N HIS A 26 32.20 54.01 -9.30
CA HIS A 26 30.97 54.39 -9.98
C HIS A 26 30.30 55.63 -9.36
N LEU A 27 30.28 55.73 -8.03
CA LEU A 27 29.78 56.90 -7.30
C LEU A 27 30.64 58.15 -7.59
N SER A 28 31.96 58.01 -7.67
CA SER A 28 32.85 59.13 -8.03
C SER A 28 32.63 59.63 -9.47
N SER A 29 32.39 58.70 -10.41
CA SER A 29 32.11 59.00 -11.82
C SER A 29 30.74 59.66 -11.99
N LEU A 30 29.71 59.17 -11.31
CA LEU A 30 28.38 59.78 -11.28
C LEU A 30 28.39 61.18 -10.65
N THR A 31 29.13 61.37 -9.56
CA THR A 31 29.27 62.68 -8.91
C THR A 31 29.92 63.69 -9.87
N THR A 32 30.96 63.26 -10.58
CA THR A 32 31.64 64.07 -11.61
C THR A 32 30.68 64.41 -12.77
N LEU A 33 29.90 63.44 -13.26
CA LEU A 33 28.92 63.65 -14.33
C LEU A 33 27.81 64.63 -13.92
N ILE A 34 27.34 64.55 -12.67
CA ILE A 34 26.35 65.48 -12.10
C ILE A 34 26.92 66.90 -11.99
N GLU A 35 28.19 67.06 -11.61
CA GLU A 35 28.86 68.37 -11.56
C GLU A 35 29.01 68.99 -12.95
N VAL A 36 29.41 68.19 -13.95
CA VAL A 36 29.49 68.62 -15.35
C VAL A 36 28.12 69.03 -15.90
N TYR A 37 27.08 68.24 -15.61
CA TYR A 37 25.70 68.53 -16.01
C TYR A 37 25.19 69.84 -15.39
N LYS A 38 25.41 70.05 -14.09
CA LYS A 38 25.08 71.32 -13.41
C LYS A 38 25.84 72.50 -13.99
N GLY A 39 27.12 72.35 -14.31
CA GLY A 39 27.94 73.37 -14.94
C GLY A 39 27.44 73.78 -16.32
N ALA A 40 27.03 72.81 -17.14
CA ALA A 40 26.48 73.04 -18.48
C ALA A 40 25.14 73.81 -18.45
N ILE A 41 24.25 73.48 -17.51
CA ILE A 41 22.98 74.22 -17.30
C ILE A 41 23.24 75.67 -16.91
N LEU A 42 24.17 75.90 -15.97
CA LEU A 42 24.50 77.26 -15.51
C LEU A 42 25.18 78.10 -16.59
N ALA A 43 25.93 77.47 -17.49
CA ALA A 43 26.59 78.13 -18.63
C ALA A 43 25.67 78.34 -19.85
N GLY A 44 24.44 77.81 -19.83
CA GLY A 44 23.50 77.88 -20.96
C GLY A 44 23.93 77.05 -22.17
N ASP A 45 24.77 76.03 -21.96
CA ASP A 45 25.25 75.15 -23.03
C ASP A 45 24.24 74.02 -23.28
N GLU A 46 23.17 74.37 -24.02
CA GLU A 46 22.07 73.45 -24.34
C GLU A 46 22.55 72.18 -25.05
N LYS A 47 23.68 72.24 -25.76
CA LYS A 47 24.21 71.10 -26.52
C LYS A 47 24.77 70.03 -25.59
N THR A 48 25.59 70.40 -24.62
CA THR A 48 26.17 69.43 -23.67
C THR A 48 25.12 68.89 -22.69
N VAL A 49 24.13 69.70 -22.31
CA VAL A 49 22.96 69.22 -21.54
C VAL A 49 22.18 68.17 -22.34
N SER A 50 21.85 68.45 -23.60
CA SER A 50 21.11 67.52 -24.46
C SER A 50 21.89 66.22 -24.71
N ASP A 51 23.21 66.29 -24.89
CA ASP A 51 24.05 65.11 -25.12
C ASP A 51 24.12 64.21 -23.87
N ILE A 52 24.18 64.81 -22.68
CA ILE A 52 24.19 64.09 -21.39
C ILE A 52 22.82 63.45 -21.12
N GLU A 53 21.72 64.18 -21.31
CA GLU A 53 20.36 63.64 -21.15
C GLU A 53 20.09 62.48 -22.11
N ALA A 54 20.53 62.60 -23.37
CA ALA A 54 20.44 61.52 -24.35
C ALA A 54 21.23 60.28 -23.92
N GLY A 55 22.46 60.46 -23.41
CA GLY A 55 23.28 59.38 -22.87
C GLY A 55 22.64 58.68 -21.66
N ILE A 56 22.07 59.44 -20.73
CA ILE A 56 21.35 58.90 -19.57
C ILE A 56 20.15 58.08 -20.03
N HIS A 57 19.38 58.57 -21.00
CA HIS A 57 18.22 57.85 -21.54
C HIS A 57 18.62 56.53 -22.24
N VAL A 58 19.74 56.50 -22.97
CA VAL A 58 20.28 55.26 -23.55
C VAL A 58 20.65 54.25 -22.45
N ILE A 59 21.39 54.70 -21.43
CA ILE A 59 21.80 53.84 -20.30
C ILE A 59 20.58 53.33 -19.54
N GLU A 60 19.56 54.17 -19.33
CA GLU A 60 18.33 53.77 -18.65
C GLU A 60 17.58 52.68 -19.44
N ASN A 61 17.50 52.81 -20.77
CA ASN A 61 16.92 51.79 -21.63
C ASN A 61 17.70 50.48 -21.59
N GLU A 62 19.03 50.52 -21.70
CA GLU A 62 19.89 49.34 -21.61
C GLU A 62 19.78 48.65 -20.24
N LYS A 63 19.76 49.43 -19.15
CA LYS A 63 19.52 48.91 -17.80
C LYS A 63 18.16 48.24 -17.71
N ASN A 64 17.10 48.85 -18.24
CA ASN A 64 15.75 48.30 -18.21
C ASN A 64 15.65 47.00 -19.02
N GLU A 65 16.29 46.93 -20.19
CA GLU A 65 16.40 45.68 -20.96
C GLU A 65 17.15 44.59 -20.21
N LEU A 66 18.27 44.93 -19.56
CA LEU A 66 19.07 43.97 -18.83
C LEU A 66 18.32 43.44 -17.60
N VAL A 67 17.63 44.31 -16.86
CA VAL A 67 16.75 43.92 -15.75
C VAL A 67 15.64 42.99 -16.23
N GLN A 68 15.02 43.27 -17.37
CA GLN A 68 14.02 42.37 -17.96
C GLN A 68 14.62 41.01 -18.31
N LYS A 69 15.78 40.97 -18.98
CA LYS A 69 16.48 39.71 -19.33
C LYS A 69 16.85 38.90 -18.09
N VAL A 70 17.40 39.53 -17.05
CA VAL A 70 17.75 38.87 -15.79
C VAL A 70 16.50 38.33 -15.09
N SER A 71 15.42 39.10 -15.07
CA SER A 71 14.15 38.65 -14.48
C SER A 71 13.59 37.43 -15.23
N ALA A 72 13.60 37.45 -16.57
CA ALA A 72 13.13 36.33 -17.39
C ALA A 72 13.97 35.07 -17.18
N LEU A 73 15.31 35.19 -17.22
CA LEU A 73 16.22 34.07 -16.96
C LEU A 73 16.06 33.51 -15.54
N SER A 74 15.89 34.39 -14.55
CA SER A 74 15.63 33.96 -13.16
C SER A 74 14.34 33.15 -13.06
N THR A 75 13.25 33.61 -13.70
CA THR A 75 11.98 32.85 -13.72
C THR A 75 12.07 31.52 -14.47
N GLU A 76 12.87 31.45 -15.53
CA GLU A 76 13.10 30.19 -16.26
C GLU A 76 13.89 29.20 -15.41
N ILE A 77 14.92 29.68 -14.69
CA ILE A 77 15.72 28.87 -13.78
C ILE A 77 14.85 28.36 -12.62
N THR A 78 14.02 29.20 -12.01
CA THR A 78 13.14 28.75 -10.90
C THR A 78 12.12 27.74 -11.40
N SER A 79 11.46 27.99 -12.54
CA SER A 79 10.53 27.04 -13.15
C SER A 79 11.22 25.71 -13.52
N GLY A 80 12.44 25.76 -14.04
CA GLY A 80 13.25 24.58 -14.33
C GLY A 80 13.59 23.78 -13.08
N LYS A 81 14.00 24.45 -12.00
CA LYS A 81 14.28 23.84 -10.69
C LYS A 81 13.04 23.19 -10.09
N GLU A 82 11.89 23.85 -10.14
CA GLU A 82 10.62 23.28 -9.65
C GLU A 82 10.23 22.01 -10.41
N LYS A 83 10.34 22.04 -11.75
CA LYS A 83 10.10 20.85 -12.59
C LYS A 83 11.07 19.73 -12.27
N TYR A 84 12.34 20.04 -12.05
CA TYR A 84 13.36 19.06 -11.70
C TYR A 84 13.07 18.39 -10.34
N ILE A 85 12.78 19.18 -9.30
CA ILE A 85 12.44 18.66 -7.96
C ILE A 85 11.20 17.76 -8.04
N ARG A 86 10.18 18.17 -8.79
CA ARG A 86 8.98 17.36 -9.00
C ARG A 86 9.30 16.06 -9.72
N LEU A 87 10.09 16.11 -10.79
CA LEU A 87 10.48 14.91 -11.54
C LEU A 87 11.30 13.95 -10.68
N GLN A 88 12.18 14.46 -9.84
CA GLN A 88 12.95 13.66 -8.88
C GLN A 88 12.03 12.96 -7.87
N ALA A 89 11.05 13.69 -7.32
CA ALA A 89 10.06 13.11 -6.41
C ALA A 89 9.21 12.03 -7.10
N ASP A 90 8.76 12.27 -8.34
CA ASP A 90 8.01 11.30 -9.13
C ASP A 90 8.85 10.05 -9.43
N PHE A 91 10.14 10.22 -9.72
CA PHE A 91 11.06 9.11 -9.95
C PHE A 91 11.29 8.27 -8.69
N ASP A 92 11.48 8.90 -7.53
CA ASP A 92 11.63 8.19 -6.26
C ASP A 92 10.37 7.42 -5.89
N ASN A 93 9.20 8.01 -6.13
CA ASN A 93 7.90 7.35 -5.95
C ASN A 93 7.74 6.15 -6.90
N PHE A 94 8.08 6.34 -8.17
CA PHE A 94 8.06 5.26 -9.17
C PHE A 94 8.97 4.12 -8.77
N ARG A 95 10.24 4.41 -8.40
CA ARG A 95 11.20 3.39 -7.97
C ARG A 95 10.70 2.57 -6.78
N LYS A 96 10.22 3.25 -5.72
CA LYS A 96 9.65 2.58 -4.53
C LYS A 96 8.45 1.70 -4.90
N ARG A 97 7.59 2.20 -5.80
CA ARG A 97 6.43 1.45 -6.29
C ARG A 97 6.85 0.23 -7.11
N SER A 98 7.79 0.38 -8.05
CA SER A 98 8.27 -0.71 -8.89
C SER A 98 8.97 -1.80 -8.10
N GLU A 99 9.75 -1.45 -7.07
CA GLU A 99 10.38 -2.44 -6.18
C GLU A 99 9.33 -3.26 -5.42
N LYS A 100 8.28 -2.60 -4.90
CA LYS A 100 7.15 -3.28 -4.24
C LYS A 100 6.39 -4.17 -5.21
N GLU A 101 6.05 -3.66 -6.39
CA GLU A 101 5.34 -4.41 -7.43
C GLU A 101 6.11 -5.65 -7.88
N ARG A 102 7.43 -5.55 -8.04
CA ARG A 102 8.28 -6.69 -8.37
C ARG A 102 8.22 -7.80 -7.31
N LEU A 103 8.20 -7.43 -6.02
CA LEU A 103 8.07 -8.40 -4.93
C LEU A 103 6.67 -9.04 -4.92
N THR A 104 5.63 -8.23 -5.13
CA THR A 104 4.24 -8.70 -5.24
C THR A 104 4.09 -9.68 -6.39
N ILE A 105 4.54 -9.34 -7.61
CA ILE A 105 4.47 -10.23 -8.79
C ILE A 105 5.16 -11.57 -8.53
N ARG A 106 6.32 -11.56 -7.87
CA ARG A 106 7.02 -12.81 -7.51
C ARG A 106 6.18 -13.66 -6.55
N SER A 107 5.66 -13.05 -5.50
CA SER A 107 4.79 -13.74 -4.53
C SER A 107 3.51 -14.23 -5.19
N ASP A 108 3.01 -13.48 -6.18
CA ASP A 108 1.78 -13.80 -6.88
C ASP A 108 1.93 -15.00 -7.79
N ALA A 109 2.96 -14.98 -8.65
CA ALA A 109 3.33 -16.10 -9.49
C ALA A 109 3.65 -17.36 -8.67
N GLN A 110 4.35 -17.21 -7.54
CA GLN A 110 4.59 -18.34 -6.63
C GLN A 110 3.28 -18.91 -6.07
N GLY A 111 2.35 -18.05 -5.67
CA GLY A 111 1.03 -18.47 -5.18
C GLY A 111 0.21 -19.21 -6.24
N GLU A 112 0.16 -18.70 -7.46
CA GLU A 112 -0.56 -19.35 -8.58
C GLU A 112 -0.03 -20.75 -8.88
N VAL A 113 1.30 -20.92 -8.90
CA VAL A 113 1.92 -22.24 -9.11
C VAL A 113 1.54 -23.18 -7.98
N ILE A 114 1.61 -22.74 -6.72
CA ILE A 114 1.26 -23.58 -5.57
C ILE A 114 -0.23 -23.93 -5.57
N GLU A 115 -1.11 -22.98 -5.89
CA GLU A 115 -2.55 -23.19 -6.04
C GLU A 115 -2.86 -24.28 -7.06
N SER A 116 -2.14 -24.30 -8.19
CA SER A 116 -2.29 -25.34 -9.22
C SER A 116 -1.90 -26.75 -8.74
N LEU A 117 -1.06 -26.84 -7.70
CA LEU A 117 -0.62 -28.10 -7.10
C LEU A 117 -1.52 -28.57 -5.94
N LEU A 118 -2.37 -27.70 -5.37
CA LEU A 118 -3.25 -28.06 -4.25
C LEU A 118 -4.22 -29.22 -4.56
N PRO A 119 -4.79 -29.37 -5.77
CA PRO A 119 -5.60 -30.54 -6.11
C PRO A 119 -4.84 -31.87 -5.95
N MET A 120 -3.51 -31.86 -6.08
CA MET A 120 -2.69 -33.05 -5.85
C MET A 120 -2.74 -33.47 -4.37
N VAL A 121 -2.62 -32.51 -3.45
CA VAL A 121 -2.77 -32.75 -2.00
C VAL A 121 -4.15 -33.30 -1.69
N ASP A 122 -5.20 -32.73 -2.29
CA ASP A 122 -6.56 -33.21 -2.08
C ASP A 122 -6.74 -34.65 -2.56
N ASN A 123 -6.08 -35.03 -3.67
CA ASN A 123 -6.08 -36.41 -4.15
C ASN A 123 -5.32 -37.34 -3.19
N PHE A 124 -4.21 -36.89 -2.58
CA PHE A 124 -3.50 -37.64 -1.54
C PHE A 124 -4.37 -37.91 -0.32
N GLU A 125 -5.04 -36.88 0.19
CA GLU A 125 -5.95 -37.00 1.34
C GLU A 125 -7.17 -37.87 1.00
N ARG A 126 -7.76 -37.73 -0.19
CA ARG A 126 -8.88 -38.56 -0.66
C ARG A 126 -8.47 -40.02 -0.79
N ALA A 127 -7.29 -40.30 -1.37
CA ALA A 127 -6.77 -41.66 -1.49
C ALA A 127 -6.62 -42.28 -0.10
N LYS A 128 -5.98 -41.56 0.84
CA LYS A 128 -5.80 -42.02 2.22
C LYS A 128 -7.11 -42.41 2.91
N GLN A 129 -8.20 -41.70 2.66
CA GLN A 129 -9.53 -42.02 3.21
C GLN A 129 -10.18 -43.26 2.57
N GLN A 130 -9.81 -43.59 1.35
CA GLN A 130 -10.41 -44.69 0.57
C GLN A 130 -9.62 -46.01 0.68
N LEU A 131 -8.35 -45.96 1.08
CA LEU A 131 -7.53 -47.16 1.24
C LEU A 131 -8.06 -48.01 2.42
N LYS A 132 -8.51 -49.23 2.11
CA LYS A 132 -8.70 -50.31 3.08
C LYS A 132 -7.47 -51.21 3.00
N LEU A 133 -6.71 -51.28 4.08
CA LEU A 133 -5.46 -52.03 4.15
C LEU A 133 -5.74 -53.40 4.77
N ASP A 134 -5.98 -54.40 3.93
CA ASP A 134 -6.31 -55.75 4.38
C ASP A 134 -5.09 -56.68 4.35
N THR A 135 -4.11 -56.40 3.47
CA THR A 135 -2.91 -57.22 3.29
C THR A 135 -1.62 -56.49 3.68
N GLU A 136 -0.63 -57.22 4.22
CA GLU A 136 0.72 -56.67 4.56
C GLU A 136 1.44 -56.01 3.36
N LYS A 137 1.20 -56.50 2.14
CA LYS A 137 1.72 -55.87 0.91
C LYS A 137 1.12 -54.48 0.67
N GLU A 138 -0.16 -54.30 0.95
CA GLU A 138 -0.87 -53.01 0.79
C GLU A 138 -0.38 -52.00 1.82
N LYS A 139 -0.14 -52.44 3.07
CA LYS A 139 0.47 -51.60 4.12
C LYS A 139 1.85 -51.09 3.72
N LYS A 140 2.67 -51.91 3.06
CA LYS A 140 4.01 -51.49 2.57
C LYS A 140 3.90 -50.43 1.46
N ILE A 141 2.90 -50.56 0.58
CA ILE A 141 2.62 -49.58 -0.48
C ILE A 141 2.13 -48.26 0.14
N ASP A 142 1.20 -48.32 1.10
CA ASP A 142 0.73 -47.12 1.82
C ASP A 142 1.88 -46.41 2.55
N ALA A 143 2.75 -47.14 3.25
CA ALA A 143 3.91 -46.53 3.91
C ALA A 143 4.81 -45.75 2.93
N SER A 144 5.01 -46.29 1.72
CA SER A 144 5.78 -45.61 0.66
C SER A 144 5.05 -44.37 0.14
N TYR A 145 3.73 -44.47 -0.02
CA TYR A 145 2.86 -43.37 -0.44
C TYR A 145 2.82 -42.22 0.58
N GLN A 146 2.68 -42.53 1.87
CA GLN A 146 2.77 -41.56 2.96
C GLN A 146 4.15 -40.89 3.01
N GLY A 147 5.22 -41.62 2.66
CA GLY A 147 6.57 -41.06 2.54
C GLY A 147 6.65 -39.96 1.47
N ILE A 148 6.09 -40.20 0.28
CA ILE A 148 6.03 -39.21 -0.81
C ILE A 148 5.18 -38.01 -0.39
N TYR A 149 4.02 -38.24 0.23
CA TYR A 149 3.17 -37.16 0.72
C TYR A 149 3.88 -36.30 1.77
N LYS A 150 4.60 -36.91 2.71
CA LYS A 150 5.36 -36.20 3.73
C LYS A 150 6.45 -35.32 3.10
N GLN A 151 7.20 -35.85 2.14
CA GLN A 151 8.21 -35.07 1.40
C GLN A 151 7.57 -33.89 0.67
N PHE A 152 6.40 -34.10 0.04
CA PHE A 152 5.68 -33.02 -0.63
C PHE A 152 5.26 -31.91 0.35
N VAL A 153 4.73 -32.27 1.52
CA VAL A 153 4.36 -31.31 2.57
C VAL A 153 5.60 -30.57 3.12
N GLU A 154 6.74 -31.25 3.23
CA GLU A 154 8.01 -30.62 3.63
C GLU A 154 8.50 -29.60 2.59
N ILE A 155 8.36 -29.89 1.29
CA ILE A 155 8.65 -28.94 0.21
C ILE A 155 7.70 -27.74 0.28
N MET A 156 6.39 -27.96 0.47
CA MET A 156 5.45 -26.85 0.64
C MET A 156 5.82 -25.97 1.84
N ARG A 157 6.22 -26.58 2.96
CA ARG A 157 6.66 -25.85 4.16
C ARG A 157 7.93 -25.04 3.91
N SER A 158 8.90 -25.57 3.18
CA SER A 158 10.13 -24.81 2.82
C SER A 158 9.84 -23.64 1.89
N LEU A 159 8.78 -23.73 1.08
CA LEU A 159 8.24 -22.63 0.28
C LEU A 159 7.36 -21.65 1.09
N HIS A 160 7.37 -21.73 2.42
CA HIS A 160 6.59 -20.89 3.33
C HIS A 160 5.06 -21.05 3.19
N VAL A 161 4.61 -22.22 2.74
CA VAL A 161 3.19 -22.56 2.75
C VAL A 161 2.82 -23.14 4.11
N ALA A 162 1.83 -22.53 4.75
CA ALA A 162 1.23 -22.98 6.00
C ALA A 162 -0.19 -23.51 5.76
N VAL A 163 -0.60 -24.46 6.59
CA VAL A 163 -1.98 -24.96 6.59
C VAL A 163 -2.82 -24.10 7.52
N VAL A 164 -4.03 -23.76 7.09
CA VAL A 164 -5.02 -23.06 7.93
C VAL A 164 -5.50 -24.01 9.04
N ALA A 165 -5.41 -23.58 10.30
CA ALA A 165 -5.89 -24.37 11.42
C ALA A 165 -7.42 -24.29 11.53
N THR A 166 -8.10 -25.42 11.38
CA THR A 166 -9.57 -25.48 11.26
C THR A 166 -10.24 -26.09 12.48
N VAL A 167 -10.16 -27.41 12.66
CA VAL A 167 -10.93 -28.15 13.67
C VAL A 167 -10.67 -27.61 15.09
N GLY A 168 -11.75 -27.27 15.80
CA GLY A 168 -11.70 -26.71 17.15
C GLY A 168 -11.34 -25.22 17.23
N LYS A 169 -11.15 -24.54 16.09
CA LYS A 169 -10.95 -23.08 16.03
C LYS A 169 -12.27 -22.36 15.72
N PRO A 170 -12.40 -21.07 16.11
CA PRO A 170 -13.52 -20.25 15.66
C PRO A 170 -13.50 -20.11 14.14
N PHE A 171 -14.69 -20.09 13.55
CA PHE A 171 -14.86 -19.83 12.14
C PHE A 171 -14.48 -18.38 11.80
N ASP A 172 -13.56 -18.19 10.87
CA ASP A 172 -13.18 -16.89 10.31
C ASP A 172 -13.55 -16.88 8.82
N PRO A 173 -14.51 -16.03 8.39
CA PRO A 173 -14.88 -15.89 6.97
C PRO A 173 -13.70 -15.54 6.04
N SER A 174 -12.62 -14.96 6.57
CA SER A 174 -11.44 -14.60 5.80
C SER A 174 -10.53 -15.79 5.50
N LEU A 175 -10.65 -16.88 6.25
CA LEU A 175 -9.79 -18.08 6.14
C LEU A 175 -10.57 -19.36 5.82
N HIS A 176 -11.87 -19.36 6.09
CA HIS A 176 -12.72 -20.54 6.04
C HIS A 176 -13.96 -20.32 5.16
N GLU A 177 -14.35 -21.38 4.46
CA GLU A 177 -15.58 -21.48 3.68
C GLU A 177 -16.50 -22.52 4.35
N ALA A 178 -17.61 -22.08 4.95
CA ALA A 178 -18.56 -22.98 5.60
C ALA A 178 -19.59 -23.50 4.60
N ILE A 179 -19.54 -24.80 4.28
CA ILE A 179 -20.54 -25.43 3.38
C ILE A 179 -21.75 -25.95 4.17
N VAL A 180 -21.52 -26.43 5.40
CA VAL A 180 -22.57 -27.05 6.22
C VAL A 180 -22.52 -26.46 7.63
N ARG A 181 -23.70 -26.16 8.18
CA ARG A 181 -23.88 -25.86 9.60
C ARG A 181 -24.67 -26.97 10.25
N GLU A 182 -24.18 -27.49 11.38
CA GLU A 182 -24.81 -28.62 12.08
C GLU A 182 -24.92 -28.30 13.56
N GLU A 183 -25.98 -28.80 14.20
CA GLU A 183 -26.12 -28.70 15.65
C GLU A 183 -25.11 -29.62 16.32
N SER A 184 -24.36 -29.09 17.29
CA SER A 184 -23.40 -29.88 18.06
C SER A 184 -23.54 -29.58 19.54
N GLN A 185 -23.63 -30.63 20.36
CA GLN A 185 -23.58 -30.49 21.82
C GLN A 185 -22.13 -30.39 22.33
N GLU A 186 -21.16 -30.81 21.52
CA GLU A 186 -19.73 -30.78 21.88
C GLU A 186 -19.09 -29.42 21.62
N PHE A 187 -19.50 -28.76 20.54
CA PHE A 187 -18.91 -27.49 20.10
C PHE A 187 -19.91 -26.34 20.16
N LYS A 188 -19.48 -25.22 20.74
CA LYS A 188 -20.25 -23.97 20.76
C LYS A 188 -20.53 -23.45 19.35
N GLU A 189 -21.57 -22.63 19.23
CA GLU A 189 -21.89 -21.94 17.97
C GLU A 189 -20.67 -21.20 17.42
N GLY A 190 -20.46 -21.32 16.10
CA GLY A 190 -19.36 -20.66 15.40
C GLY A 190 -18.00 -21.37 15.48
N ILE A 191 -17.91 -22.55 16.09
CA ILE A 191 -16.70 -23.38 16.08
C ILE A 191 -16.70 -24.35 14.90
N VAL A 192 -15.55 -24.52 14.26
CA VAL A 192 -15.35 -25.51 13.21
C VAL A 192 -15.32 -26.92 13.79
N THR A 193 -16.27 -27.76 13.39
CA THR A 193 -16.43 -29.14 13.86
C THR A 193 -15.65 -30.14 13.00
N GLN A 194 -15.61 -29.92 11.69
CA GLN A 194 -14.95 -30.81 10.74
C GLN A 194 -14.38 -30.03 9.56
N GLU A 195 -13.22 -30.47 9.09
CA GLU A 195 -12.60 -29.99 7.85
C GLU A 195 -12.88 -30.99 6.72
N PHE A 196 -13.43 -30.50 5.60
CA PHE A 196 -13.64 -31.29 4.39
C PHE A 196 -12.49 -31.14 3.40
N ARG A 197 -11.92 -29.94 3.31
CA ARG A 197 -10.79 -29.63 2.43
C ARG A 197 -9.88 -28.62 3.11
N ARG A 198 -8.58 -28.91 3.09
CA ARG A 198 -7.58 -28.11 3.78
C ARG A 198 -7.37 -26.75 3.11
N GLY A 199 -7.31 -25.70 3.93
CA GLY A 199 -6.94 -24.35 3.51
C GLY A 199 -5.44 -24.14 3.58
N PHE A 200 -4.90 -23.28 2.72
CA PHE A 200 -3.48 -23.00 2.64
C PHE A 200 -3.19 -21.49 2.56
N LEU A 201 -2.11 -21.09 3.21
CA LEU A 201 -1.57 -19.74 3.29
C LEU A 201 -0.14 -19.72 2.76
N LEU A 202 0.23 -18.75 1.93
CA LEU A 202 1.60 -18.47 1.53
C LEU A 202 2.09 -17.23 2.29
N GLY A 203 2.88 -17.43 3.34
CA GLY A 203 3.20 -16.37 4.29
C GLY A 203 1.91 -15.77 4.88
N ASN A 204 1.56 -14.55 4.47
CA ASN A 204 0.35 -13.85 4.92
C ASN A 204 -0.78 -13.83 3.88
N ARG A 205 -0.56 -14.39 2.69
CA ARG A 205 -1.56 -14.42 1.60
C ARG A 205 -2.35 -15.73 1.66
N LEU A 206 -3.68 -15.64 1.62
CA LEU A 206 -4.54 -16.81 1.46
C LEU A 206 -4.47 -17.31 0.01
N LEU A 207 -4.10 -18.58 -0.16
CA LEU A 207 -4.14 -19.27 -1.46
C LEU A 207 -5.52 -19.90 -1.68
N ARG A 208 -6.04 -20.57 -0.65
CA ARG A 208 -7.33 -21.23 -0.71
C ARG A 208 -7.95 -21.31 0.69
N PRO A 209 -9.22 -20.91 0.88
CA PRO A 209 -9.90 -21.07 2.15
C PRO A 209 -10.08 -22.56 2.49
N ALA A 210 -10.13 -22.87 3.78
CA ALA A 210 -10.45 -24.22 4.21
C ALA A 210 -11.97 -24.44 4.14
N THR A 211 -12.38 -25.52 3.51
CA THR A 211 -13.79 -25.89 3.43
C THR A 211 -14.18 -26.65 4.69
N VAL A 212 -15.11 -26.12 5.46
CA VAL A 212 -15.40 -26.58 6.82
C VAL A 212 -16.88 -26.77 7.09
N LYS A 213 -17.16 -27.57 8.12
CA LYS A 213 -18.44 -27.67 8.81
C LYS A 213 -18.36 -26.85 10.09
N VAL A 214 -19.40 -26.06 10.38
CA VAL A 214 -19.45 -25.18 11.56
C VAL A 214 -20.60 -25.59 12.47
N SER A 215 -20.40 -25.50 13.78
CA SER A 215 -21.45 -25.73 14.77
C SER A 215 -22.44 -24.56 14.81
N SER A 216 -23.74 -24.85 14.81
CA SER A 216 -24.82 -23.90 15.15
C SER A 216 -25.10 -23.83 16.66
N GLY A 217 -24.26 -24.47 17.47
CA GLY A 217 -24.49 -24.68 18.91
C GLY A 217 -25.41 -25.86 19.20
N PRO A 218 -25.66 -26.17 20.48
CA PRO A 218 -26.69 -27.12 20.85
C PRO A 218 -28.02 -26.46 20.46
N GLY A 219 -28.63 -26.95 19.37
CA GLY A 219 -29.84 -26.38 18.80
C GLY A 219 -30.84 -26.02 19.89
N SER A 220 -31.46 -24.84 19.76
CA SER A 220 -32.57 -24.49 20.63
C SER A 220 -33.56 -25.65 20.58
N LYS A 221 -33.70 -26.42 21.67
CA LYS A 221 -34.85 -27.30 21.83
C LYS A 221 -36.05 -26.41 21.56
N LYS A 222 -36.69 -26.58 20.40
CA LYS A 222 -38.11 -26.24 20.28
C LYS A 222 -38.77 -27.10 21.34
N VAL A 223 -39.05 -26.48 22.49
CA VAL A 223 -39.96 -27.04 23.48
C VAL A 223 -41.21 -27.39 22.67
N PRO A 224 -41.67 -28.65 22.66
CA PRO A 224 -42.95 -28.96 22.08
C PRO A 224 -43.95 -28.12 22.87
N VAL A 225 -44.58 -27.16 22.19
CA VAL A 225 -45.70 -26.41 22.77
C VAL A 225 -46.68 -27.47 23.24
N ALA A 226 -46.84 -27.54 24.56
CA ALA A 226 -47.73 -28.47 25.21
C ALA A 226 -49.11 -28.32 24.58
N ALA A 227 -49.65 -29.44 24.11
CA ALA A 227 -51.06 -29.57 23.82
C ALA A 227 -51.84 -29.08 25.04
N GLU A 228 -52.54 -27.95 24.89
CA GLU A 228 -53.61 -27.57 25.80
C GLU A 228 -54.66 -28.67 25.71
N LYS A 229 -54.62 -29.56 26.70
CA LYS A 229 -55.74 -30.41 27.06
C LYS A 229 -56.89 -29.49 27.46
N SER A 230 -57.85 -29.29 26.57
CA SER A 230 -59.22 -28.98 26.95
C SER A 230 -59.77 -30.19 27.71
N THR A 231 -59.76 -30.06 29.04
CA THR A 231 -60.40 -30.99 29.97
C THR A 231 -61.90 -31.04 29.72
N GLU A 232 -62.37 -32.27 29.51
CA GLU A 232 -63.76 -32.69 29.61
C GLU A 232 -64.40 -32.28 30.94
N HIS A 233 -65.71 -32.02 30.92
CA HIS A 233 -66.61 -32.61 31.92
C HIS A 233 -68.06 -32.73 31.40
N PRO A 234 -68.89 -33.63 31.97
CA PRO A 234 -69.73 -34.53 31.20
C PRO A 234 -71.23 -34.42 31.49
N ALA A 235 -72.01 -35.01 30.58
CA ALA A 235 -73.23 -35.80 30.74
C ALA A 235 -74.44 -35.33 31.60
N THR A 236 -75.61 -35.50 30.96
CA THR A 236 -76.93 -35.94 31.47
C THR A 236 -77.85 -34.91 32.15
N ALA A 237 -79.00 -34.61 31.53
CA ALA A 237 -80.28 -35.26 31.85
C ALA A 237 -81.43 -34.66 31.02
N ALA A 238 -82.26 -35.54 30.46
CA ALA A 238 -83.54 -35.22 29.85
C ALA A 238 -84.52 -34.65 30.90
N ARG A 239 -85.32 -33.65 30.51
CA ARG A 239 -86.61 -33.37 31.14
C ARG A 239 -87.59 -32.76 30.13
N VAL A 240 -88.82 -33.24 30.25
CA VAL A 240 -90.02 -33.09 29.42
C VAL A 240 -90.82 -31.85 29.89
N ASP A 241 -91.77 -31.40 29.04
CA ASP A 241 -92.82 -30.36 29.22
C ASP A 241 -92.32 -28.91 29.06
N GLU A 242 -92.95 -27.99 28.31
CA GLU A 242 -94.35 -27.77 27.86
C GLU A 242 -94.35 -26.94 26.55
#